data_AF-A0A9E6F3I4-F1
#
_entry.id   AF-A0A9E6F3I4-F1
#
_cell.length_a   1.000
_cell.length_b   1.000
_cell.length_c   1.000
_cell.angle_alpha   90.00
_cell.angle_beta   90.00
_cell.angle_gamma   90.00
#
_symmetry.space_group_name_H-M   'P 1'
#
loop_
_entity.id
_entity.type
_entity.pdbx_description
1 polymer ?
#
loop_
_entity_poly.entity_id
_entity_poly.type
_entity_poly.pdbx_seq_one_letter_code
_entity_poly.pdbx_strand_id
1 'polypeptide(L)' 'MLNYIRDTWRAATLGERAILVSCLTYLVWPFDLFPEALFGVLGLTDDFAAVAILVTKVKQIRARLQPE' A
#
# COMPACT_ATOMS: atom_id res chain seq x y z
N MET A 1 -7.51 -4.23 15.59
CA MET A 1 -6.92 -3.53 14.42
C MET A 1 -5.52 -2.99 14.70
N LEU A 2 -5.29 -2.31 15.83
CA LEU A 2 -3.96 -1.76 16.16
C LEU A 2 -2.84 -2.82 16.24
N ASN A 3 -3.12 -3.99 16.85
CA ASN A 3 -2.18 -5.11 16.92
C ASN A 3 -1.88 -5.69 15.53
N TYR A 4 -2.89 -5.82 14.67
CA TYR A 4 -2.72 -6.29 13.29
C TYR A 4 -1.71 -5.44 12.51
N ILE A 5 -1.86 -4.12 12.55
CA ILE A 5 -0.97 -3.17 11.85
C ILE A 5 0.43 -3.24 12.45
N ARG A 6 0.52 -3.24 13.78
CA ARG A 6 1.80 -3.31 14.52
C ARG A 6 2.58 -4.58 14.19
N ASP A 7 1.92 -5.73 14.18
CA ASP A 7 2.56 -7.03 13.93
C ASP A 7 3.02 -7.13 12.47
N THR A 8 2.18 -6.68 11.53
CA THR A 8 2.54 -6.58 10.10
C THR A 8 3.75 -5.66 9.90
N TRP A 9 3.78 -4.50 10.55
CA TRP A 9 4.88 -3.55 10.46
C TRP A 9 6.21 -4.11 11.02
N ARG A 10 6.13 -4.82 12.14
CA ARG A 10 7.29 -5.46 12.75
C ARG A 10 7.87 -6.58 11.89
N ALA A 11 7.01 -7.35 11.22
CA ALA A 11 7.40 -8.44 10.33
C ALA A 11 7.88 -7.98 8.94
N ALA A 12 7.54 -6.75 8.54
CA ALA A 12 7.95 -6.19 7.26
C ALA A 12 9.47 -5.90 7.23
N THR A 13 10.11 -6.28 6.12
CA THR A 13 11.48 -5.90 5.79
C THR A 13 11.59 -4.41 5.46
N LEU A 14 12.82 -3.87 5.39
CA LEU A 14 13.04 -2.45 5.05
C LEU A 14 12.41 -2.08 3.69
N GLY A 15 12.56 -2.94 2.68
CA GLY A 15 11.98 -2.73 1.35
C GLY A 15 10.45 -2.78 1.37
N GLU A 16 9.86 -3.68 2.14
CA GLU A 16 8.40 -3.75 2.29
C GLU A 16 7.83 -2.55 3.02
N ARG A 17 8.52 -2.07 4.06
CA ARG A 17 8.13 -0.82 4.73
C ARG A 17 8.19 0.37 3.77
N ALA A 18 9.22 0.46 2.94
CA ALA A 18 9.32 1.49 1.92
C ALA A 18 8.15 1.44 0.94
N ILE A 19 7.76 0.25 0.47
CA ILE A 19 6.60 0.07 -0.42
C ILE A 19 5.29 0.45 0.29
N LEU A 20 5.06 -0.03 1.50
CA LEU A 20 3.85 0.29 2.28
C LEU A 20 3.72 1.79 2.53
N VAL A 21 4.82 2.44 2.92
CA VAL A 21 4.86 3.91 3.12
C VAL A 21 4.64 4.64 1.80
N SER A 22 5.24 4.18 0.70
CA SER A 22 5.05 4.80 -0.62
C SER A 22 3.60 4.72 -1.08
N CYS A 23 2.96 3.55 -0.96
CA CYS A 23 1.54 3.38 -1.28
C CYS A 23 0.63 4.23 -0.38
N LEU A 24 0.90 4.27 0.93
CA LEU A 24 0.11 5.11 1.85
C LEU A 24 0.33 6.60 1.60
N THR A 25 1.56 7.00 1.28
CA THR A 25 1.88 8.38 0.92
C THR A 25 1.12 8.72 -0.35
N TYR A 26 1.20 7.90 -1.39
CA TYR A 26 0.48 8.07 -2.65
C TYR A 26 -1.04 8.28 -2.42
N LEU A 27 -1.67 7.38 -1.66
CA LEU A 27 -3.13 7.44 -1.38
C LEU A 27 -3.56 8.65 -0.52
N VAL A 28 -2.66 9.23 0.28
CA VAL A 28 -2.96 10.36 1.17
C VAL A 28 -2.51 11.69 0.57
N TRP A 29 -1.65 11.66 -0.44
CA TRP A 29 -1.00 12.84 -0.99
C TRP A 29 -1.94 13.60 -1.95
N PRO A 30 -2.37 14.82 -1.63
CA PRO A 30 -3.38 15.54 -2.41
C PRO A 30 -2.87 16.10 -3.74
N PHE A 31 -1.58 15.98 -4.08
CA PHE A 31 -1.09 16.34 -5.43
C PHE A 31 -1.53 15.36 -6.52
N ASP A 32 -2.02 14.17 -6.18
CA ASP A 32 -2.49 13.23 -7.20
C ASP A 32 -3.83 13.64 -7.84
N LEU A 33 -4.51 14.63 -7.25
CA LEU A 33 -5.71 15.26 -7.82
C LEU A 33 -5.41 16.17 -9.03
N PHE A 34 -4.13 16.51 -9.28
CA PHE A 34 -3.74 17.35 -10.42
C PHE A 34 -3.62 16.55 -11.74
N PRO A 35 -3.06 15.33 -11.74
CA PRO A 35 -3.12 14.41 -12.88
C PRO A 35 -4.51 13.85 -13.18
N GLU A 36 -5.36 13.58 -12.19
CA GLU A 36 -6.67 12.93 -12.45
C GLU A 36 -7.62 13.79 -13.29
N ALA A 37 -7.52 15.12 -13.16
CA ALA A 37 -8.20 16.08 -14.02
C ALA A 37 -7.59 16.16 -15.45
N LEU A 38 -6.36 15.68 -15.65
CA LEU A 38 -5.59 15.71 -16.90
C LEU A 38 -5.51 14.35 -17.63
N PHE A 39 -5.56 13.24 -16.89
CA PHE A 39 -5.33 11.86 -17.37
C PHE A 39 -6.56 10.94 -17.23
N GLY A 40 -7.65 11.41 -16.59
CA GLY A 40 -8.93 10.72 -16.54
C GLY A 40 -8.83 9.28 -16.00
N VAL A 41 -9.29 8.30 -16.78
CA VAL A 41 -9.36 6.86 -16.42
C VAL A 41 -8.02 6.25 -15.98
N LEU A 42 -6.89 6.83 -16.39
CA LEU A 42 -5.57 6.33 -15.99
C LEU A 42 -5.25 6.59 -14.51
N GLY A 43 -5.73 7.71 -13.94
CA GLY A 43 -5.56 7.99 -12.50
C GLY A 43 -6.30 6.97 -11.63
N LEU A 44 -7.52 6.59 -12.04
CA LEU A 44 -8.28 5.52 -11.38
C LEU A 44 -7.57 4.16 -11.44
N THR A 45 -6.85 3.90 -12.53
CA THR A 45 -6.11 2.63 -12.69
C THR A 45 -4.90 2.57 -11.78
N ASP A 46 -4.21 3.70 -11.59
CA ASP A 46 -3.03 3.80 -10.75
C ASP A 46 -3.39 3.72 -9.25
N ASP A 47 -4.50 4.32 -8.83
CA ASP A 47 -5.07 4.16 -7.49
C ASP A 47 -5.41 2.70 -7.17
N PHE A 48 -6.08 2.02 -8.10
CA PHE A 48 -6.39 0.60 -7.95
C PHE A 48 -5.12 -0.24 -7.86
N ALA A 49 -4.08 0.09 -8.63
CA ALA A 49 -2.79 -0.58 -8.56
C ALA A 49 -2.12 -0.34 -7.20
N ALA A 50 -2.11 0.88 -6.68
CA ALA A 50 -1.56 1.22 -5.38
C ALA A 50 -2.26 0.46 -4.24
N VAL A 51 -3.58 0.39 -4.26
CA VAL A 51 -4.38 -0.39 -3.29
C VAL A 51 -4.09 -1.90 -3.44
N ALA A 52 -4.05 -2.42 -4.67
CA ALA A 52 -3.77 -3.83 -4.92
C ALA A 52 -2.38 -4.23 -4.43
N ILE A 53 -1.37 -3.40 -4.66
CA ILE A 53 0.00 -3.60 -4.18
C ILE A 53 0.03 -3.58 -2.65
N LEU A 54 -0.63 -2.59 -2.02
CA LEU A 54 -0.72 -2.48 -0.57
C LEU A 54 -1.32 -3.75 0.05
N VAL A 55 -2.48 -4.19 -0.46
CA VAL A 55 -3.17 -5.40 0.01
C VAL A 55 -2.32 -6.65 -0.19
N THR A 56 -1.69 -6.79 -1.36
CA THR A 56 -0.85 -7.95 -1.68
C THR A 56 0.37 -8.02 -0.77
N LYS A 57 1.03 -6.89 -0.50
CA LYS A 57 2.19 -6.84 0.38
C LYS A 57 1.83 -7.15 1.82
N VAL A 58 0.71 -6.61 2.31
CA VAL A 58 0.19 -6.96 3.64
C VAL A 58 -0.08 -8.46 3.74
N LYS A 59 -0.73 -9.07 2.74
CA LYS A 59 -0.97 -10.52 2.71
C LYS A 59 0.33 -11.33 2.72
N GLN A 60 1.32 -10.95 1.92
CA GLN A 60 2.62 -11.62 1.86
C GLN A 60 3.37 -11.57 3.19
N ILE A 61 3.37 -10.42 3.87
CA ILE A 61 3.99 -10.27 5.19
C ILE A 61 3.23 -11.12 6.23
N ARG A 62 1.90 -11.15 6.15
CA ARG A 62 1.06 -11.90 7.09
C ARG A 62 1.18 -13.41 6.94
N ALA A 63 1.32 -13.91 5.72
CA ALA A 63 1.57 -15.34 5.47
C ALA A 63 2.86 -15.84 6.16
N ARG A 64 3.84 -14.96 6.41
CA ARG A 64 5.06 -15.31 7.16
C ARG A 64 4.84 -15.35 8.67
N LEU A 65 3.85 -14.62 9.17
CA LEU A 65 3.50 -14.56 10.59
C LEU A 65 2.57 -15.69 11.02
N GLN A 66 1.85 -16.30 10.08
CA GLN A 66 1.01 -17.47 10.28
C GLN A 66 1.47 -18.58 9.32
N PRO A 67 2.65 -19.19 9.57
CA PRO A 67 2.98 -20.44 8.90
C PRO A 67 2.00 -21.49 9.42
N GLU A 68 1.08 -21.92 8.56
CA GLU A 68 0.34 -23.17 8.77
C GLU A 68 1.31 -24.36 8.68
#